data_AF-A0A538R3F1-F1
#
_entry.id   AF-A0A538R3F1-F1
#
_cell.length_a   1.000
_cell.length_b   1.000
_cell.length_c   1.000
_cell.angle_alpha   90.00
_cell.angle_beta   90.00
_cell.angle_gamma   90.00
#
_symmetry.space_group_name_H-M   'P 1'
#
loop_
_entity.id
_entity.type
_entity.pdbx_description
1 polymer ?
#
loop_
_entity_poly.entity_id
_entity_poly.type
_entity_poly.pdbx_seq_one_letter_code
_entity_poly.pdbx_strand_id
1 'polypeptide(L)'
;MHRTLALLAIVAACGKTDRDHATPATAPAAAPTAVLARATQADLARDIADADRLGTWREVQQRWHGQTVRWTVTHRHLLCRSADDCNVAAFPIQRPAQQGWMPALQFAPGQFDALARRCGSQDPCEVTIEGTLSQLEVSPELPTSVQLSNVRILPPPTPRTQTAQR
;
A
#
# COMPACT_ATOMS: atom_id res chain seq x y z
N MET A 1 -32.57 35.48 -9.56
CA MET A 1 -33.96 35.04 -9.33
C MET A 1 -33.96 33.54 -9.06
N HIS A 2 -34.49 33.13 -7.88
CA HIS A 2 -35.09 31.81 -7.56
C HIS A 2 -34.18 30.55 -7.64
N ARG A 3 -34.15 29.59 -6.70
CA ARG A 3 -34.82 29.32 -5.42
C ARG A 3 -34.03 28.16 -4.76
N THR A 4 -33.48 28.36 -3.56
CA THR A 4 -32.86 27.28 -2.76
C THR A 4 -33.95 26.68 -1.87
N LEU A 5 -34.30 25.41 -2.08
CA LEU A 5 -35.25 24.68 -1.24
C LEU A 5 -34.49 23.89 -0.18
N ALA A 6 -34.48 24.44 1.03
CA ALA A 6 -34.10 23.76 2.25
C ALA A 6 -35.31 22.94 2.76
N LEU A 7 -35.10 21.65 3.04
CA LEU A 7 -36.06 20.80 3.73
C LEU A 7 -35.44 20.40 5.07
N LEU A 8 -35.84 21.13 6.12
CA LEU A 8 -35.71 20.73 7.50
C LEU A 8 -36.73 19.62 7.78
N ALA A 9 -36.27 18.45 8.20
CA ALA A 9 -37.10 17.46 8.86
C ALA A 9 -36.80 17.51 10.37
N ILE A 10 -37.71 18.13 11.12
CA ILE A 10 -37.75 18.08 12.59
C ILE A 10 -38.59 16.87 12.97
N VAL A 11 -37.96 15.79 13.44
CA VAL A 11 -38.67 14.67 14.06
C VAL A 11 -38.56 14.84 15.57
N ALA A 12 -39.60 15.44 16.15
CA ALA A 12 -39.83 15.45 17.59
C ALA A 12 -40.57 14.17 17.98
N ALA A 13 -39.87 13.25 18.65
CA ALA A 13 -40.49 12.13 19.35
C ALA A 13 -40.13 12.24 20.84
N CYS A 14 -41.06 12.82 21.61
CA CYS A 14 -41.06 12.72 23.07
C CYS A 14 -41.71 11.40 23.47
N GLY A 15 -40.90 10.39 23.78
CA GLY A 15 -41.30 9.15 24.45
C GLY A 15 -40.79 9.16 25.89
N LYS A 16 -41.70 9.00 26.84
CA LYS A 16 -41.50 9.18 28.28
C LYS A 16 -41.30 7.84 29.00
N THR A 17 -40.24 7.81 29.81
CA THR A 17 -39.92 6.96 30.99
C THR A 17 -39.59 5.47 30.83
N ASP A 18 -38.42 5.18 31.39
CA ASP A 18 -38.09 4.12 32.36
C ASP A 18 -37.09 3.06 31.86
N ARG A 19 -36.11 2.84 32.73
CA ARG A 19 -35.11 1.77 32.80
C ARG A 19 -33.86 1.84 31.92
N ASP A 20 -32.78 1.58 32.65
CA ASP A 20 -31.44 1.20 32.24
C ASP A 20 -30.55 2.33 31.72
N HIS A 21 -29.76 2.87 32.67
CA HIS A 21 -28.42 3.35 32.37
C HIS A 21 -27.62 2.20 31.74
N ALA A 22 -27.82 1.96 30.45
CA ALA A 22 -26.88 1.26 29.62
C ALA A 22 -25.66 2.19 29.52
N THR A 23 -24.67 1.92 30.36
CA THR A 23 -23.29 2.38 30.18
C THR A 23 -22.97 2.26 28.69
N PRO A 24 -22.48 3.33 28.01
CA PRO A 24 -22.03 3.17 26.63
C PRO A 24 -21.02 2.04 26.66
N ALA A 25 -21.34 0.91 26.02
CA ALA A 25 -20.39 -0.16 25.86
C ALA A 25 -19.25 0.44 25.06
N THR A 26 -18.18 0.83 25.76
CA THR A 26 -16.95 1.32 25.15
C THR A 26 -16.58 0.26 24.13
N ALA A 27 -16.74 0.61 22.84
CA ALA A 27 -16.36 -0.28 21.76
C ALA A 27 -14.93 -0.74 22.07
N PRO A 28 -14.63 -2.05 22.04
CA PRO A 28 -13.31 -2.54 22.32
C PRO A 28 -12.31 -1.72 21.51
N ALA A 29 -11.37 -1.08 22.19
CA ALA A 29 -10.31 -0.34 21.51
C ALA A 29 -9.66 -1.33 20.54
N ALA A 30 -9.79 -1.08 19.24
CA ALA A 30 -9.24 -1.95 18.21
C ALA A 30 -7.77 -2.17 18.54
N ALA A 31 -7.37 -3.43 18.69
CA ALA A 31 -5.98 -3.76 18.98
C ALA A 31 -5.11 -3.11 17.90
N PRO A 32 -4.01 -2.43 18.27
CA PRO A 32 -3.17 -1.76 17.31
C PRO A 32 -2.64 -2.79 16.30
N THR A 33 -2.86 -2.55 15.01
CA THR A 33 -2.30 -3.38 13.94
C THR A 33 -0.78 -3.36 14.06
N ALA A 34 -0.18 -4.54 14.17
CA ALA A 34 1.27 -4.67 14.32
C ALA A 34 2.00 -3.99 13.15
N VAL A 35 2.95 -3.11 13.47
CA VAL A 35 3.72 -2.35 12.48
C VAL A 35 4.67 -3.28 11.74
N LEU A 36 4.60 -3.29 10.41
CA LEU A 36 5.38 -4.15 9.51
C LEU A 36 6.74 -3.53 9.11
N ALA A 37 7.50 -2.99 10.07
CA ALA A 37 8.69 -2.16 9.81
C ALA A 37 9.82 -2.81 8.98
N ARG A 38 9.76 -4.13 8.73
CA ARG A 38 10.74 -4.88 7.92
C ARG A 38 10.10 -5.77 6.86
N ALA A 39 8.80 -5.61 6.61
CA ALA A 39 8.11 -6.47 5.65
C ALA A 39 8.50 -6.10 4.22
N THR A 40 8.82 -7.15 3.46
CA THR A 40 9.30 -7.11 2.08
C THR A 40 8.15 -7.43 1.13
N GLN A 41 8.34 -7.19 -0.17
CA GLN A 41 7.35 -7.59 -1.17
C GLN A 41 7.11 -9.11 -1.19
N ALA A 42 8.11 -9.92 -0.79
CA ALA A 42 7.99 -11.37 -0.70
C ALA A 42 7.10 -11.79 0.47
N ASP A 43 7.07 -11.02 1.56
CA ASP A 43 6.16 -11.27 2.67
C ASP A 43 4.70 -11.05 2.24
N LEU A 44 4.43 -9.98 1.50
CA LEU A 44 3.10 -9.74 0.95
C LEU A 44 2.68 -10.86 -0.02
N ALA A 45 3.57 -11.27 -0.92
CA ALA A 45 3.29 -12.36 -1.84
C ALA A 45 2.96 -13.69 -1.13
N ARG A 46 3.66 -14.00 -0.02
CA ARG A 46 3.37 -15.18 0.80
C ARG A 46 2.01 -15.07 1.48
N ASP A 47 1.70 -13.94 2.09
CA ASP A 47 0.42 -13.70 2.75
C ASP A 47 -0.76 -13.83 1.74
N ILE A 48 -0.58 -13.34 0.51
CA ILE A 48 -1.56 -13.49 -0.59
C ILE A 48 -1.75 -14.96 -0.96
N ALA A 49 -0.66 -15.72 -1.15
CA ALA A 49 -0.74 -17.14 -1.47
C ALA A 49 -1.39 -17.97 -0.34
N ASP A 50 -1.12 -17.61 0.92
CA ASP A 50 -1.76 -18.24 2.06
C ASP A 50 -3.26 -17.91 2.12
N ALA A 51 -3.65 -16.67 1.80
CA ALA A 51 -5.05 -16.27 1.72
C ALA A 51 -5.82 -16.98 0.59
N ASP A 52 -5.18 -17.26 -0.54
CA ASP A 52 -5.76 -18.07 -1.62
C ASP A 52 -6.16 -19.47 -1.14
N ARG A 53 -5.27 -20.10 -0.37
CA ARG A 53 -5.53 -21.43 0.20
C ARG A 53 -6.55 -21.41 1.32
N LEU A 54 -6.56 -20.37 2.15
CA LEU A 54 -7.33 -20.33 3.41
C LEU A 54 -8.62 -19.52 3.32
N GLY A 55 -8.84 -18.77 2.24
CA GLY A 55 -9.96 -17.86 2.09
C GLY A 55 -9.88 -16.60 2.97
N THR A 56 -8.68 -16.22 3.43
CA THR A 56 -8.45 -15.12 4.40
C THR A 56 -8.01 -13.81 3.75
N TRP A 57 -8.63 -13.46 2.62
CA TRP A 57 -8.26 -12.29 1.81
C TRP A 57 -8.39 -10.96 2.57
N ARG A 58 -9.47 -10.82 3.34
CA ARG A 58 -9.78 -9.60 4.10
C ARG A 58 -8.74 -9.33 5.18
N GLU A 59 -8.24 -10.37 5.82
CA GLU A 59 -7.22 -10.29 6.87
C GLU A 59 -5.90 -9.77 6.29
N VAL A 60 -5.52 -10.20 5.08
CA VAL A 60 -4.36 -9.68 4.36
C VAL A 60 -4.55 -8.19 4.05
N GLN A 61 -5.70 -7.80 3.53
CA GLN A 61 -6.00 -6.38 3.27
C GLN A 61 -5.89 -5.52 4.53
N GLN A 62 -6.52 -5.93 5.63
CA GLN A 62 -6.50 -5.20 6.89
C GLN A 62 -5.10 -5.08 7.50
N ARG A 63 -4.29 -6.14 7.37
CA ARG A 63 -2.93 -6.16 7.90
C ARG A 63 -2.00 -5.21 7.15
N TRP A 64 -2.10 -5.19 5.82
CA TRP A 64 -1.17 -4.48 4.95
C TRP A 64 -1.57 -3.04 4.63
N HIS A 65 -2.87 -2.74 4.63
CA HIS A 65 -3.35 -1.39 4.36
C HIS A 65 -2.81 -0.37 5.38
N GLY A 66 -2.32 0.76 4.88
CA GLY A 66 -1.73 1.83 5.68
C GLY A 66 -0.32 1.55 6.21
N GLN A 67 0.27 0.39 5.92
CA GLN A 67 1.62 0.07 6.36
C GLN A 67 2.64 0.83 5.53
N THR A 68 3.65 1.39 6.19
CA THR A 68 4.84 1.92 5.50
C THR A 68 5.79 0.78 5.21
N VAL A 69 6.16 0.60 3.95
CA VAL A 69 7.00 -0.49 3.46
C VAL A 69 8.24 0.05 2.77
N ARG A 70 9.33 -0.72 2.83
CA ARG A 70 10.57 -0.43 2.10
C ARG A 70 10.89 -1.59 1.18
N TRP A 71 10.75 -1.37 -0.12
CA TRP A 71 10.88 -2.42 -1.14
C TRP A 71 11.97 -2.09 -2.15
N THR A 72 12.62 -3.12 -2.67
CA THR A 72 13.52 -2.99 -3.82
C THR A 72 12.74 -3.41 -5.06
N VAL A 73 12.53 -2.49 -5.99
CA VAL A 73 11.68 -2.69 -7.17
C VAL A 73 12.49 -2.46 -8.44
N THR A 74 12.04 -3.08 -9.53
CA THR A 74 12.58 -2.84 -10.86
C THR A 74 11.74 -1.80 -11.57
N HIS A 75 12.36 -0.65 -11.86
CA HIS A 75 11.82 0.37 -12.74
C HIS A 75 12.11 0.03 -14.20
N ARG A 76 11.11 0.24 -15.06
CA ARG A 76 11.24 0.21 -16.52
C ARG A 76 10.54 1.42 -17.10
N HIS A 77 11.17 2.09 -18.06
CA HIS A 77 10.64 3.34 -18.59
C HIS A 77 9.24 3.19 -19.20
N LEU A 78 8.99 2.09 -19.90
CA LEU A 78 7.70 1.83 -20.55
C LEU A 78 6.52 1.70 -19.58
N LEU A 79 6.79 1.32 -18.33
CA LEU A 79 5.79 1.10 -17.27
C LEU A 79 5.65 2.31 -16.34
N CYS A 80 6.58 3.27 -16.42
CA CYS A 80 6.62 4.43 -15.56
C CYS A 80 7.05 5.66 -16.37
N ARG A 81 6.06 6.25 -17.05
CA ARG A 81 6.28 7.33 -18.03
C ARG A 81 6.06 8.71 -17.43
N SER A 82 5.24 8.80 -16.39
CA SER A 82 4.95 10.04 -15.67
C SER A 82 4.78 9.77 -14.17
N ALA A 83 4.71 10.84 -13.38
CA ALA A 83 4.47 10.73 -11.94
C ALA A 83 3.07 10.18 -11.60
N ASP A 84 2.09 10.40 -12.48
CA ASP A 84 0.69 9.98 -12.30
C ASP A 84 0.42 8.57 -12.88
N ASP A 85 1.29 8.09 -13.77
CA ASP A 85 1.22 6.77 -14.38
C ASP A 85 2.57 6.07 -14.28
N CYS A 86 2.80 5.51 -13.09
CA CYS A 86 4.02 4.78 -12.77
C CYS A 86 3.73 3.44 -12.10
N ASN A 87 4.09 2.38 -12.80
CA ASN A 87 4.07 1.02 -12.29
C ASN A 87 5.49 0.45 -12.27
N VAL A 88 5.81 -0.30 -11.22
CA VAL A 88 7.11 -0.97 -11.07
C VAL A 88 6.92 -2.48 -10.95
N ALA A 89 7.95 -3.24 -11.27
CA ALA A 89 7.94 -4.68 -11.00
C ALA A 89 8.51 -4.93 -9.60
N ALA A 90 7.69 -5.49 -8.71
CA ALA A 90 8.13 -5.88 -7.36
C ALA A 90 9.06 -7.11 -7.39
N PHE A 91 9.03 -7.88 -8.48
CA PHE A 91 9.86 -9.06 -8.70
C PHE A 91 10.52 -8.99 -10.08
N PRO A 92 11.62 -9.72 -10.31
CA PRO A 92 12.22 -9.83 -11.63
C PRO A 92 11.19 -10.29 -12.69
N ILE A 93 11.13 -9.57 -13.82
CA ILE A 93 10.27 -9.96 -14.94
C ILE A 93 10.95 -11.10 -15.70
N GLN A 94 10.48 -12.32 -15.50
CA GLN A 94 11.00 -13.55 -16.12
C GLN A 94 9.87 -14.42 -16.67
N ARG A 95 10.21 -15.43 -17.48
CA ARG A 95 9.26 -16.41 -18.03
C ARG A 95 9.56 -17.81 -17.46
N PRO A 96 8.60 -18.50 -16.82
CA PRO A 96 7.27 -18.02 -16.44
C PRO A 96 7.33 -16.94 -15.35
N ALA A 97 6.32 -16.07 -15.30
CA ALA A 97 6.20 -15.07 -14.24
C ALA A 97 5.94 -15.77 -12.90
N GLN A 98 6.71 -15.41 -11.86
CA GLN A 98 6.53 -16.00 -10.53
C GLN A 98 5.44 -15.29 -9.70
N GLN A 99 5.20 -14.01 -9.97
CA GLN A 99 4.23 -13.16 -9.29
C GLN A 99 3.62 -12.19 -10.31
N GLY A 100 2.29 -12.03 -10.28
CA GLY A 100 1.52 -11.38 -11.35
C GLY A 100 1.14 -9.91 -11.13
N TRP A 101 1.57 -9.28 -10.03
CA TRP A 101 1.18 -7.92 -9.67
C TRP A 101 2.32 -6.91 -9.80
N MET A 102 1.94 -5.66 -10.09
CA MET A 102 2.84 -4.55 -10.33
C MET A 102 2.37 -3.34 -9.52
N PRO A 103 3.11 -2.89 -8.49
CA PRO A 103 2.68 -1.75 -7.70
C PRO A 103 2.61 -0.47 -8.53
N ALA A 104 1.48 0.21 -8.43
CA ALA A 104 1.33 1.60 -8.85
C ALA A 104 1.96 2.52 -7.79
N LEU A 105 2.72 3.52 -8.22
CA LEU A 105 3.43 4.46 -7.36
C LEU A 105 2.82 5.84 -7.47
N GLN A 106 2.40 6.41 -6.33
CA GLN A 106 2.10 7.83 -6.18
C GLN A 106 3.24 8.48 -5.40
N PHE A 107 4.04 9.28 -6.11
CA PHE A 107 5.24 9.89 -5.59
C PHE A 107 4.95 11.02 -4.60
N ALA A 108 5.79 11.14 -3.56
CA ALA A 108 5.90 12.40 -2.83
C ALA A 108 6.51 13.49 -3.75
N PRO A 109 6.31 14.79 -3.46
CA PRO A 109 6.81 15.87 -4.31
C PRO A 109 8.30 15.74 -4.65
N GLY A 110 8.62 15.86 -5.94
CA GLY A 110 10.00 15.78 -6.47
C GLY A 110 10.63 14.39 -6.53
N GLN A 111 9.92 13.33 -6.09
CA GLN A 111 10.49 11.97 -6.05
C GLN A 111 10.49 11.27 -7.42
N PHE A 112 9.60 11.64 -8.34
CA PHE A 112 9.66 11.17 -9.72
C PHE A 112 10.94 11.65 -10.42
N ASP A 113 11.31 12.92 -10.25
CA ASP A 113 12.58 13.42 -10.80
C ASP A 113 13.79 12.76 -10.11
N ALA A 114 13.68 12.44 -8.82
CA ALA A 114 14.71 11.70 -8.11
C ALA A 114 14.90 10.29 -8.69
N LEU A 115 13.80 9.61 -9.05
CA LEU A 115 13.82 8.33 -9.75
C LEU A 115 14.51 8.44 -11.11
N ALA A 116 14.12 9.43 -11.92
CA ALA A 116 14.72 9.68 -13.23
C ALA A 116 16.23 9.93 -13.12
N ARG A 117 16.67 10.77 -12.16
CA ARG A 117 18.11 11.01 -11.90
C ARG A 117 18.83 9.75 -11.41
N ARG A 118 18.18 8.94 -10.56
CA ARG A 118 18.75 7.72 -10.00
C ARG A 118 19.01 6.66 -11.07
N CYS A 119 18.08 6.50 -12.01
CA CYS A 119 18.19 5.52 -13.07
C CYS A 119 18.97 6.02 -14.29
N GLY A 120 18.98 7.33 -14.55
CA GLY A 120 19.64 7.90 -15.72
C GLY A 120 19.13 7.25 -17.01
N SER A 121 20.05 6.73 -17.82
CA SER A 121 19.73 6.00 -19.05
C SER A 121 19.61 4.47 -18.87
N GLN A 122 19.71 3.96 -17.64
CA GLN A 122 19.65 2.52 -17.36
C GLN A 122 18.18 2.03 -17.38
N ASP A 123 17.88 1.06 -18.23
CA ASP A 123 16.58 0.38 -18.28
C ASP A 123 16.79 -1.12 -18.60
N PRO A 124 16.45 -2.06 -17.70
CA PRO A 124 15.83 -1.85 -16.39
C PRO A 124 16.77 -1.28 -15.32
N CYS A 125 16.19 -0.60 -14.34
CA CYS A 125 16.90 0.00 -13.21
C CYS A 125 16.33 -0.51 -11.88
N GLU A 126 17.19 -0.97 -10.97
CA GLU A 126 16.76 -1.38 -9.63
C GLU A 126 16.83 -0.20 -8.66
N VAL A 127 15.75 0.04 -7.93
CA VAL A 127 15.64 1.13 -6.97
C VAL A 127 15.00 0.67 -5.67
N THR A 128 15.49 1.18 -4.55
CA THR A 128 14.82 0.99 -3.25
C THR A 128 13.88 2.17 -3.02
N ILE A 129 12.63 1.85 -2.72
CA ILE A 129 11.57 2.82 -2.42
C ILE A 129 11.07 2.63 -0.99
N GLU A 130 10.55 3.72 -0.43
CA GLU A 130 9.73 3.70 0.79
C GLU A 130 8.40 4.36 0.48
N GLY A 131 7.30 3.77 0.92
CA GLY A 131 5.96 4.32 0.68
C GLY A 131 4.91 3.66 1.59
N THR A 132 3.74 4.25 1.64
CA THR A 132 2.60 3.73 2.40
C THR A 132 1.68 2.94 1.48
N LEU A 133 1.36 1.71 1.84
CA LEU A 133 0.44 0.87 1.08
C LEU A 133 -0.99 1.41 1.22
N SER A 134 -1.42 2.24 0.27
CA SER A 134 -2.70 2.95 0.30
C SER A 134 -3.85 2.15 -0.28
N GLN A 135 -3.55 1.16 -1.13
CA GLN A 135 -4.56 0.28 -1.71
C GLN A 135 -3.98 -1.13 -1.88
N LEU A 136 -4.74 -2.12 -1.41
CA LEU A 136 -4.50 -3.54 -1.66
C LEU A 136 -5.83 -4.19 -2.03
N GLU A 137 -5.97 -4.59 -3.30
CA GLU A 137 -7.09 -5.39 -3.75
C GLU A 137 -6.58 -6.80 -4.02
N VAL A 138 -7.10 -7.75 -3.24
CA VAL A 138 -6.80 -9.17 -3.37
C VAL A 138 -8.12 -9.92 -3.36
N SER A 139 -8.32 -10.77 -4.38
CA SER A 139 -9.49 -11.62 -4.48
C SER A 139 -9.14 -12.85 -5.35
N PRO A 140 -9.91 -13.93 -5.26
CA PRO A 140 -9.69 -15.10 -6.11
C PRO A 140 -10.16 -14.87 -7.56
N GLU A 141 -11.00 -13.87 -7.82
CA GLU A 141 -11.58 -13.59 -9.14
C GLU A 141 -10.82 -12.54 -9.95
N LEU A 142 -10.13 -11.60 -9.28
CA LEU A 142 -9.50 -10.44 -9.92
C LEU A 142 -7.98 -10.45 -9.72
N PRO A 143 -7.21 -9.90 -10.68
CA PRO A 143 -5.78 -9.69 -10.50
C PRO A 143 -5.51 -8.83 -9.26
N THR A 144 -4.46 -9.19 -8.51
CA THR A 144 -4.02 -8.37 -7.36
C THR A 144 -3.61 -6.98 -7.80
N SER A 145 -4.16 -5.96 -7.14
CA SER A 145 -3.79 -4.55 -7.31
C SER A 145 -3.11 -4.03 -6.06
N VAL A 146 -1.97 -3.35 -6.23
CA VAL A 146 -1.19 -2.76 -5.14
C VAL A 146 -0.88 -1.31 -5.49
N GLN A 147 -1.14 -0.40 -4.56
CA GLN A 147 -0.75 1.00 -4.69
C GLN A 147 0.06 1.46 -3.48
N LEU A 148 1.17 2.13 -3.75
CA LEU A 148 1.98 2.82 -2.77
C LEU A 148 1.80 4.33 -2.92
N SER A 149 1.52 5.01 -1.82
CA SER A 149 1.42 6.46 -1.74
C SER A 149 2.60 7.07 -1.00
N ASN A 150 2.80 8.38 -1.19
CA ASN A 150 3.89 9.14 -0.57
C ASN A 150 5.27 8.53 -0.86
N VAL A 151 5.45 7.95 -2.05
CA VAL A 151 6.63 7.18 -2.41
C VAL A 151 7.87 8.07 -2.44
N ARG A 152 8.93 7.63 -1.75
CA ARG A 152 10.26 8.23 -1.69
C ARG A 152 11.30 7.28 -2.26
N ILE A 153 12.21 7.81 -3.06
CA ILE A 153 13.37 7.08 -3.56
C ILE A 153 14.46 7.14 -2.50
N LEU A 154 14.92 5.97 -2.07
CA LEU A 154 15.96 5.86 -1.06
C LEU A 154 17.35 5.81 -1.70
N PRO A 155 18.39 6.30 -1.01
CA PRO A 155 19.76 6.12 -1.46
C PRO A 155 20.12 4.62 -1.53
N PRO A 156 21.06 4.23 -2.41
CA PRO A 156 21.57 2.87 -2.42
C PRO A 156 22.10 2.49 -1.03
N PRO A 157 21.98 1.20 -0.63
CA PRO A 157 22.61 0.74 0.60
C PRO A 157 24.12 1.02 0.51
N THR A 158 24.67 1.67 1.53
CA THR A 158 26.11 1.89 1.63
C THR A 158 26.79 0.51 1.64
N PRO A 159 27.79 0.25 0.76
CA PRO A 159 28.54 -0.98 0.81
C PRO A 159 29.13 -1.11 2.21
N ARG A 160 28.76 -2.16 2.96
CA ARG A 160 29.46 -2.45 4.21
C ARG A 160 30.87 -2.85 3.80
N THR A 161 31.87 -2.08 4.20
CA THR A 161 33.27 -2.47 4.07
C THR A 161 33.40 -3.82 4.77
N GLN A 162 33.47 -4.90 4.00
CA GLN A 162 33.82 -6.21 4.54
C GLN A 162 35.27 -6.09 4.99
N THR A 163 35.48 -5.89 6.29
CA THR A 163 36.79 -6.00 6.89
C THR A 163 37.27 -7.42 6.60
N ALA A 164 38.21 -7.54 5.67
CA ALA A 164 38.83 -8.81 5.31
C ALA A 164 39.47 -9.39 6.57
N GLN A 165 38.81 -10.38 7.18
CA GLN A 165 39.45 -11.25 8.16
C GLN A 165 40.47 -12.08 7.36
N ARG A 166 41.75 -11.78 7.60
CA ARG A 166 42.88 -12.61 7.18
C ARG A 166 43.19 -13.64 8.24
#